data_AF-A0A535ILW3-F1
#
_entry.id   AF-A0A535ILW3-F1
#
_cell.length_a   1.000
_cell.length_b   1.000
_cell.length_c   1.000
_cell.angle_alpha   90.00
_cell.angle_beta   90.00
_cell.angle_gamma   90.00
#
_symmetry.space_group_name_H-M   'P 1'
#
loop_
_entity.id
_entity.type
_entity.pdbx_description
1 polymer ?
#
loop_
_entity_poly.entity_id
_entity_poly.type
_entity_poly.pdbx_seq_one_letter_code
_entity_poly.pdbx_strand_id
1 'polypeptide(L)'
;MRPTDVREACVLGRDQVPSRVGAINTGYINSEPVDVKFALEGPWNFAQGPSSDLMQRQVVALGTVKDATQFPGADMAVRVTSSLFDAGGEEFEFYQSAGAIEREMGVSFSWSVQPTVYEPPYRTRMFPIKAGDSWKDTYRLKSSDGVTLVQATYEALACGTLSVPAGMYGGTMLIRSTLHGLSDQGRPWSVFTYYWLSPGVGESAWITSQVNEQQRLFRRASNFFRLKESK
;
A
#
# COMPACT_ATOMS: atom_id res chain seq x y z
N MET A 1 -4.51 -28.68 -34.24
CA MET A 1 -5.09 -27.95 -33.10
C MET A 1 -4.19 -28.18 -31.91
N ARG A 2 -3.53 -27.14 -31.39
CA ARG A 2 -2.74 -27.23 -30.16
C ARG A 2 -3.61 -26.80 -28.98
N PRO A 3 -3.39 -27.37 -27.78
CA PRO A 3 -4.17 -27.06 -26.60
C PRO A 3 -4.04 -25.57 -26.29
N THR A 4 -5.19 -24.96 -26.04
CA THR A 4 -5.36 -23.63 -25.46
C THR A 4 -4.38 -23.37 -24.33
N ASP A 5 -3.46 -22.42 -24.53
CA ASP A 5 -2.83 -21.66 -23.47
C ASP A 5 -3.92 -20.86 -22.73
N VAL A 6 -4.69 -21.57 -21.90
CA VAL A 6 -5.38 -20.93 -20.80
C VAL A 6 -4.25 -20.53 -19.86
N ARG A 7 -3.68 -19.33 -20.07
CA ARG A 7 -3.11 -18.59 -18.95
C ARG A 7 -4.23 -18.58 -17.92
N GLU A 8 -4.14 -19.42 -16.88
CA GLU A 8 -5.06 -19.33 -15.76
C GLU A 8 -5.10 -17.84 -15.40
N ALA A 9 -6.30 -17.26 -15.47
CA ALA A 9 -6.45 -15.85 -15.17
C ALA A 9 -5.84 -15.65 -13.78
N CYS A 10 -4.76 -14.87 -13.67
CA CYS A 10 -4.17 -14.66 -12.37
C CYS A 10 -5.15 -13.82 -11.56
N VAL A 11 -5.71 -14.46 -10.54
CA VAL A 11 -6.76 -13.93 -9.68
C VAL A 11 -6.22 -13.98 -8.25
N LEU A 12 -6.16 -12.82 -7.59
CA LEU A 12 -5.89 -12.72 -6.17
C LEU A 12 -7.21 -12.63 -5.41
N GLY A 13 -7.55 -13.68 -4.68
CA GLY A 13 -8.67 -13.73 -3.77
C GLY A 13 -8.40 -12.97 -2.47
N ARG A 14 -9.49 -12.56 -1.80
CA ARG A 14 -9.41 -11.88 -0.50
C ARG A 14 -8.75 -12.75 0.57
N ASP A 15 -9.12 -14.02 0.59
CA ASP A 15 -8.62 -15.06 1.51
C ASP A 15 -7.12 -15.33 1.36
N GLN A 16 -6.53 -14.91 0.24
CA GLN A 16 -5.10 -14.99 -0.02
C GLN A 16 -4.32 -13.79 0.52
N VAL A 17 -4.97 -12.74 1.04
CA VAL A 17 -4.29 -11.59 1.65
C VAL A 17 -4.43 -11.69 3.18
N PRO A 18 -3.33 -11.71 3.96
CA PRO A 18 -3.42 -11.80 5.42
C PRO A 18 -4.11 -10.59 6.02
N SER A 19 -5.32 -10.84 6.54
CA SER A 19 -6.12 -9.85 7.27
C SER A 19 -6.45 -10.35 8.69
N ARG A 20 -5.68 -11.31 9.22
CA ARG A 20 -5.92 -11.88 10.55
C ARG A 20 -5.22 -11.05 11.62
N VAL A 21 -5.90 -10.80 12.73
CA VAL A 21 -5.30 -10.18 13.92
C VAL A 21 -4.06 -10.98 14.34
N GLY A 22 -2.96 -10.27 14.61
CA GLY A 22 -1.64 -10.84 14.91
C GLY A 22 -0.75 -11.06 13.69
N ALA A 23 -1.25 -10.91 12.45
CA ALA A 23 -0.39 -10.89 11.28
C ALA A 23 0.57 -9.69 11.34
N ILE A 24 1.86 -9.95 11.11
CA ILE A 24 2.92 -8.95 11.15
C ILE A 24 3.74 -9.06 9.89
N ASN A 25 3.88 -7.95 9.17
CA ASN A 25 4.83 -7.80 8.08
C ASN A 25 5.85 -6.73 8.46
N THR A 26 7.13 -7.11 8.48
CA THR A 26 8.21 -6.16 8.71
C THR A 26 9.04 -6.08 7.45
N GLY A 27 9.42 -4.88 7.04
CA GLY A 27 10.23 -4.66 5.86
C GLY A 27 11.22 -3.53 6.04
N TYR A 28 12.13 -3.44 5.07
CA TYR A 28 13.01 -2.30 4.93
C TYR A 28 12.26 -1.17 4.25
N ILE A 29 12.50 0.05 4.70
CA ILE A 29 12.04 1.30 4.10
C ILE A 29 13.23 2.25 3.93
N ASN A 30 13.07 3.35 3.22
CA ASN A 30 14.06 4.41 3.04
C ASN A 30 13.59 5.74 3.65
N SER A 31 14.52 6.47 4.26
CA SER A 31 14.35 7.85 4.73
C SER A 31 14.48 8.88 3.61
N GLU A 32 15.33 8.60 2.62
CA GLU A 32 15.65 9.52 1.51
C GLU A 32 15.33 8.88 0.15
N PRO A 33 15.01 9.66 -0.90
CA PRO A 33 14.65 9.10 -2.20
C PRO A 33 15.72 8.19 -2.81
N VAL A 34 15.32 7.00 -3.24
CA VAL A 34 16.22 5.91 -3.71
C VAL A 34 16.02 5.60 -5.18
N ASP A 35 17.10 5.18 -5.84
CA ASP A 35 17.01 4.70 -7.22
C ASP A 35 16.30 3.35 -7.28
N VAL A 36 15.38 3.21 -8.23
CA VAL A 36 14.60 1.99 -8.46
C VAL A 36 14.63 1.59 -9.93
N LYS A 37 14.59 0.29 -10.16
CA LYS A 37 14.45 -0.32 -11.48
C LYS A 37 13.41 -1.41 -11.41
N PHE A 38 12.34 -1.27 -12.17
CA PHE A 38 11.24 -2.22 -12.22
C PHE A 38 10.59 -2.23 -13.61
N ALA A 39 9.76 -3.24 -13.85
CA ALA A 39 8.97 -3.39 -15.06
C ALA A 39 7.49 -3.57 -14.68
N LEU A 40 6.59 -3.31 -15.63
CA LEU A 40 5.14 -3.49 -15.43
C LEU A 40 4.68 -4.95 -15.53
N GLU A 41 5.60 -5.84 -15.93
CA GLU A 41 5.40 -7.28 -15.97
C GLU A 41 6.53 -7.97 -15.20
N GLY A 42 6.21 -9.12 -14.59
CA GLY A 42 7.19 -9.90 -13.84
C GLY A 42 8.11 -10.74 -14.74
N PRO A 43 9.13 -11.40 -14.15
CA PRO A 43 9.43 -11.44 -12.72
C PRO A 43 10.05 -10.13 -12.19
N TRP A 44 9.83 -9.85 -10.91
CA TRP A 44 10.37 -8.68 -10.20
C TRP A 44 11.40 -9.10 -9.16
N ASN A 45 12.46 -8.31 -9.01
CA ASN A 45 13.52 -8.60 -8.05
C ASN A 45 13.89 -7.37 -7.22
N PHE A 46 13.53 -7.42 -5.95
CA PHE A 46 13.79 -6.46 -4.89
C PHE A 46 14.55 -7.09 -3.70
N ALA A 47 15.25 -8.21 -3.94
CA ALA A 47 16.06 -8.88 -2.92
C ALA A 47 17.20 -7.98 -2.39
N GLN A 48 17.65 -7.02 -3.19
CA GLN A 48 18.66 -6.01 -2.83
C GLN A 48 18.06 -4.61 -2.78
N GLY A 49 18.73 -3.70 -2.07
CA GLY A 49 18.30 -2.31 -1.91
C GLY A 49 18.63 -1.79 -0.51
N PRO A 50 18.13 -0.58 -0.17
CA PRO A 50 18.25 0.00 1.17
C PRO A 50 17.77 -0.95 2.26
N SER A 51 18.46 -0.94 3.40
CA SER A 51 18.17 -1.82 4.53
C SER A 51 18.39 -1.17 5.90
N SER A 52 18.55 0.15 5.95
CA SER A 52 18.79 0.91 7.18
C SER A 52 17.54 1.01 8.01
N ASP A 53 16.45 1.46 7.39
CA ASP A 53 15.22 1.80 8.10
C ASP A 53 14.23 0.66 8.03
N LEU A 54 13.40 0.54 9.07
CA LEU A 54 12.44 -0.52 9.24
C LEU A 54 11.03 0.05 9.33
N MET A 55 10.09 -0.68 8.75
CA MET A 55 8.66 -0.49 8.96
C MET A 55 8.04 -1.83 9.33
N GLN A 56 7.23 -1.83 10.38
CA GLN A 56 6.42 -2.97 10.79
C GLN A 56 4.95 -2.60 10.64
N ARG A 57 4.18 -3.51 10.05
CA ARG A 57 2.72 -3.42 9.93
C ARG A 57 2.12 -4.61 10.64
N GLN A 58 1.29 -4.34 11.64
CA GLN A 58 0.64 -5.36 12.45
C GLN A 58 -0.87 -5.21 12.38
N VAL A 59 -1.56 -6.28 12.01
CA VAL A 59 -3.02 -6.34 12.13
C VAL A 59 -3.35 -6.54 13.61
N VAL A 60 -4.12 -5.62 14.19
CA VAL A 60 -4.52 -5.57 15.60
C VAL A 60 -6.05 -5.54 15.72
N ALA A 61 -6.56 -5.98 16.86
CA ALA A 61 -7.99 -5.94 17.14
C ALA A 61 -8.44 -4.48 17.41
N LEU A 62 -9.63 -4.09 16.96
CA LEU A 62 -10.12 -2.72 17.15
C LEU A 62 -10.17 -2.27 18.62
N GLY A 63 -10.44 -3.20 19.54
CA GLY A 63 -10.49 -2.90 20.98
C GLY A 63 -9.15 -2.47 21.59
N THR A 64 -8.03 -2.63 20.88
CA THR A 64 -6.68 -2.25 21.35
C THR A 64 -6.18 -0.92 20.78
N VAL A 65 -7.05 -0.22 20.06
CA VAL A 65 -6.72 0.92 19.20
C VAL A 65 -7.54 2.12 19.66
N LYS A 66 -6.88 3.25 19.90
CA LYS A 66 -7.56 4.47 20.32
C LYS A 66 -8.40 4.98 19.15
N ASP A 67 -9.49 5.68 19.44
CA ASP A 67 -10.33 6.31 18.40
C ASP A 67 -10.99 5.39 17.37
N ALA A 68 -10.97 4.06 17.56
CA ALA A 68 -11.65 3.11 16.66
C ALA A 68 -13.15 3.37 16.51
N THR A 69 -13.79 4.01 17.51
CA THR A 69 -15.19 4.43 17.47
C THR A 69 -15.49 5.47 16.40
N GLN A 70 -14.49 6.21 15.91
CA GLN A 70 -14.61 7.14 14.80
C GLN A 70 -14.74 6.42 13.44
N PHE A 71 -14.44 5.12 13.38
CA PHE A 71 -14.44 4.30 12.17
C PHE A 71 -15.40 3.09 12.28
N PRO A 72 -16.73 3.31 12.42
CA PRO A 72 -17.69 2.25 12.74
C PRO A 72 -17.85 1.17 11.66
N GLY A 73 -17.31 1.39 10.44
CA GLY A 73 -17.33 0.42 9.35
C GLY A 73 -16.13 -0.54 9.34
N ALA A 74 -15.14 -0.32 10.22
CA ALA A 74 -13.99 -1.19 10.33
C ALA A 74 -14.28 -2.41 11.23
N ASP A 75 -13.58 -3.50 10.99
CA ASP A 75 -13.57 -4.70 11.86
C ASP A 75 -12.17 -5.07 12.38
N MET A 76 -11.12 -4.48 11.80
CA MET A 76 -9.74 -4.61 12.23
C MET A 76 -8.99 -3.31 12.05
N ALA A 77 -7.82 -3.21 12.66
CA ALA A 77 -6.89 -2.12 12.43
C ALA A 77 -5.50 -2.66 12.05
N VAL A 78 -4.73 -1.87 11.33
CA VAL A 78 -3.33 -2.11 10.98
C VAL A 78 -2.53 -1.01 11.65
N ARG A 79 -1.78 -1.37 12.69
CA ARG A 79 -0.81 -0.50 13.34
C ARG A 79 0.48 -0.52 12.55
N VAL A 80 0.99 0.65 12.21
CA VAL A 80 2.26 0.80 11.54
C VAL A 80 3.25 1.51 12.45
N THR A 81 4.42 0.90 12.65
CA THR A 81 5.55 1.48 13.36
C THR A 81 6.74 1.57 12.42
N SER A 82 7.53 2.64 12.50
CA SER A 82 8.73 2.78 11.68
C SER A 82 9.87 3.46 12.42
N SER A 83 11.11 3.07 12.09
CA SER A 83 12.33 3.73 12.57
C SER A 83 12.57 5.11 11.94
N LEU A 84 11.80 5.47 10.91
CA LEU A 84 11.88 6.79 10.26
C LEU A 84 11.34 7.93 11.13
N PHE A 85 10.59 7.62 12.17
CA PHE A 85 9.99 8.60 13.06
C PHE A 85 10.82 8.68 14.36
N ASP A 86 11.58 9.76 14.52
CA ASP A 86 12.54 9.97 15.62
C ASP A 86 11.93 9.73 17.02
N ALA A 87 12.74 9.11 17.90
CA ALA A 87 12.66 9.01 19.37
C ALA A 87 11.26 8.92 20.07
N GLY A 88 10.25 8.40 19.37
CA GLY A 88 8.90 8.19 19.91
C GLY A 88 8.04 7.24 19.09
N GLY A 89 8.52 6.80 17.91
CA GLY A 89 7.86 5.81 17.07
C GLY A 89 6.41 6.18 16.75
N GLU A 90 6.19 7.14 15.85
CA GLU A 90 4.82 7.50 15.48
C GLU A 90 4.08 6.25 14.97
N GLU A 91 3.00 5.92 15.67
CA GLU A 91 2.04 4.89 15.30
C GLU A 91 1.01 5.55 14.38
N PHE A 92 0.85 5.06 13.16
CA PHE A 92 -0.35 5.36 12.38
C PHE A 92 -1.21 4.12 12.24
N GLU A 93 -2.51 4.34 12.26
CA GLU A 93 -3.51 3.29 12.32
C GLU A 93 -4.40 3.41 11.09
N PHE A 94 -4.36 2.35 10.27
CA PHE A 94 -5.37 2.13 9.25
C PHE A 94 -6.46 1.23 9.81
N TYR A 95 -7.70 1.48 9.47
CA TYR A 95 -8.83 0.66 9.86
C TYR A 95 -9.39 0.02 8.60
N GLN A 96 -9.60 -1.28 8.65
CA GLN A 96 -10.03 -2.06 7.50
C GLN A 96 -11.40 -2.66 7.75
N SER A 97 -12.19 -2.75 6.67
CA SER A 97 -13.48 -3.44 6.65
C SER A 97 -13.37 -4.74 5.86
N ALA A 98 -13.87 -5.86 6.40
CA ALA A 98 -13.94 -7.12 5.71
C ALA A 98 -15.19 -7.28 4.84
N GLY A 99 -14.97 -7.75 3.61
CA GLY A 99 -15.98 -8.10 2.61
C GLY A 99 -15.34 -8.33 1.23
N ALA A 100 -16.10 -8.48 0.16
CA ALA A 100 -15.51 -8.53 -1.19
C ALA A 100 -14.71 -7.26 -1.55
N ILE A 101 -14.87 -6.17 -0.79
CA ILE A 101 -14.16 -4.91 -0.94
C ILE A 101 -13.42 -4.63 0.38
N GLU A 102 -12.10 -4.49 0.33
CA GLU A 102 -11.31 -3.97 1.45
C GLU A 102 -11.36 -2.43 1.39
N ARG A 103 -11.66 -1.79 2.50
CA ARG A 103 -11.68 -0.33 2.64
C ARG A 103 -10.68 0.08 3.70
N GLU A 104 -9.72 0.91 3.35
CA GLU A 104 -8.76 1.52 4.27
C GLU A 104 -9.30 2.88 4.73
N MET A 105 -9.52 3.02 6.01
CA MET A 105 -9.89 4.24 6.72
C MET A 105 -8.70 4.60 7.62
N GLY A 106 -8.56 5.83 8.11
CA GLY A 106 -7.66 6.04 9.24
C GLY A 106 -7.10 7.43 9.40
N VAL A 107 -5.97 7.45 10.10
CA VAL A 107 -5.22 8.65 10.45
C VAL A 107 -3.76 8.38 10.11
N SER A 108 -3.16 9.23 9.28
CA SER A 108 -1.72 9.15 8.97
C SER A 108 -0.99 10.32 9.61
N PHE A 109 0.10 10.02 10.31
CA PHE A 109 1.07 11.01 10.75
C PHE A 109 2.16 11.08 9.67
N SER A 110 2.28 12.21 9.00
CA SER A 110 3.32 12.41 7.97
C SER A 110 4.23 13.53 8.41
N TRP A 111 5.30 13.23 9.15
CA TRP A 111 6.36 14.19 9.48
C TRP A 111 5.88 15.50 10.16
N SER A 112 4.62 15.52 10.62
CA SER A 112 3.89 16.70 11.05
C SER A 112 3.35 16.42 12.44
N VAL A 113 3.46 17.43 13.31
CA VAL A 113 2.97 17.40 14.70
C VAL A 113 1.45 17.13 14.80
N GLN A 114 0.72 17.17 13.68
CA GLN A 114 -0.71 16.90 13.62
C GLN A 114 -1.08 15.74 12.69
N PRO A 115 -2.03 14.87 13.10
CA PRO A 115 -2.54 13.77 12.29
C PRO A 115 -3.30 14.26 11.05
N THR A 116 -3.14 13.56 9.93
CA THR A 116 -4.02 13.69 8.76
C THR A 116 -5.16 12.66 8.85
N VAL A 117 -6.40 13.13 8.92
CA VAL A 117 -7.61 12.29 9.02
C VAL A 117 -8.32 12.18 7.66
N TYR A 118 -8.83 11.01 7.32
CA TYR A 118 -9.50 10.76 6.04
C TYR A 118 -11.03 10.98 6.21
N GLU A 119 -11.62 11.98 5.52
CA GLU A 119 -13.03 12.41 5.66
C GLU A 119 -13.77 12.47 4.29
N PRO A 120 -14.88 11.74 4.03
CA PRO A 120 -15.26 10.42 4.55
C PRO A 120 -14.28 9.33 4.07
N PRO A 121 -14.23 8.16 4.73
CA PRO A 121 -13.02 7.36 4.75
C PRO A 121 -13.01 6.24 3.70
N TYR A 122 -12.08 6.25 2.74
CA TYR A 122 -11.68 5.04 2.02
C TYR A 122 -10.46 5.22 1.11
N ARG A 123 -9.59 4.20 1.09
CA ARG A 123 -9.03 3.64 -0.14
C ARG A 123 -9.62 2.25 -0.33
N THR A 124 -10.09 1.93 -1.52
CA THR A 124 -10.72 0.65 -1.82
C THR A 124 -9.78 -0.33 -2.52
N ARG A 125 -9.90 -1.62 -2.20
CA ARG A 125 -9.44 -2.74 -3.03
C ARG A 125 -10.62 -3.65 -3.30
N MET A 126 -10.78 -4.07 -4.54
CA MET A 126 -11.90 -4.92 -4.96
C MET A 126 -11.41 -6.33 -5.19
N PHE A 127 -11.83 -7.28 -4.36
CA PHE A 127 -11.53 -8.69 -4.53
C PHE A 127 -12.69 -9.45 -5.20
N PRO A 128 -12.42 -10.50 -5.98
CA PRO A 128 -11.09 -10.95 -6.38
C PRO A 128 -10.45 -9.96 -7.38
N ILE A 129 -9.14 -9.72 -7.26
CA ILE A 129 -8.40 -8.83 -8.16
C ILE A 129 -7.82 -9.66 -9.31
N LYS A 130 -8.09 -9.26 -10.55
CA LYS A 130 -7.55 -9.90 -11.76
C LYS A 130 -6.67 -8.92 -12.52
N ALA A 131 -5.63 -9.42 -13.18
CA ALA A 131 -4.87 -8.58 -14.10
C ALA A 131 -5.79 -8.02 -15.21
N GLY A 132 -5.73 -6.71 -15.42
CA GLY A 132 -6.64 -5.94 -16.26
C GLY A 132 -7.76 -5.22 -15.51
N ASP A 133 -8.04 -5.57 -14.25
CA ASP A 133 -9.04 -4.87 -13.45
C ASP A 133 -8.60 -3.42 -13.19
N SER A 134 -9.58 -2.52 -13.18
CA SER A 134 -9.39 -1.14 -12.76
C SER A 134 -10.59 -0.64 -11.97
N TRP A 135 -10.34 0.21 -10.99
CA TRP A 135 -11.38 0.84 -10.19
C TRP A 135 -10.94 2.23 -9.75
N LYS A 136 -11.90 3.03 -9.29
CA LYS A 136 -11.68 4.41 -8.89
C LYS A 136 -12.22 4.64 -7.51
N ASP A 137 -11.62 5.62 -6.84
CA ASP A 137 -12.05 6.03 -5.52
C ASP A 137 -11.95 7.55 -5.35
N THR A 138 -12.69 8.12 -4.41
CA THR A 138 -12.67 9.57 -4.15
C THR A 138 -12.91 9.89 -2.68
N TYR A 139 -11.88 10.32 -1.98
CA TYR A 139 -11.92 10.60 -0.54
C TYR A 139 -11.32 11.98 -0.24
N ARG A 140 -11.55 12.56 0.95
CA ARG A 140 -10.83 13.78 1.35
C ARG A 140 -9.82 13.47 2.44
N LEU A 141 -8.69 14.18 2.38
CA LEU A 141 -7.66 14.21 3.40
C LEU A 141 -7.78 15.54 4.13
N LYS A 142 -7.92 15.50 5.45
CA LYS A 142 -7.90 16.67 6.31
C LYS A 142 -6.59 16.71 7.06
N SER A 143 -5.77 17.71 6.77
CA SER A 143 -4.53 18.01 7.47
C SER A 143 -4.64 19.38 8.16
N SER A 144 -3.58 19.80 8.86
CA SER A 144 -3.47 21.15 9.44
C SER A 144 -3.67 22.26 8.40
N ASP A 145 -3.28 21.99 7.15
CA ASP A 145 -3.24 22.96 6.06
C ASP A 145 -4.55 22.98 5.25
N GLY A 146 -5.57 22.27 5.73
CA GLY A 146 -6.91 22.25 5.16
C GLY A 146 -7.35 20.90 4.63
N VAL A 147 -8.34 20.93 3.74
CA VAL A 147 -8.95 19.75 3.15
C VAL A 147 -8.48 19.58 1.72
N THR A 148 -8.08 18.36 1.36
CA THR A 148 -7.68 17.96 0.01
C THR A 148 -8.62 16.88 -0.49
N LEU A 149 -9.32 17.12 -1.59
CA LEU A 149 -10.05 16.07 -2.30
C LEU A 149 -9.06 15.21 -3.07
N VAL A 150 -9.05 13.91 -2.83
CA VAL A 150 -8.18 12.95 -3.52
C VAL A 150 -9.02 12.08 -4.44
N GLN A 151 -8.65 12.07 -5.72
CA GLN A 151 -9.17 11.14 -6.72
C GLN A 151 -8.14 10.04 -6.93
N ALA A 152 -8.51 8.80 -6.63
CA ALA A 152 -7.66 7.64 -6.80
C ALA A 152 -8.11 6.79 -8.00
N THR A 153 -7.16 6.28 -8.76
CA THR A 153 -7.38 5.26 -9.78
C THR A 153 -6.44 4.10 -9.53
N TYR A 154 -6.97 2.89 -9.56
CA TYR A 154 -6.22 1.65 -9.34
C TYR A 154 -6.28 0.79 -10.59
N GLU A 155 -5.16 0.17 -10.93
CA GLU A 155 -5.01 -0.74 -12.06
C GLU A 155 -4.23 -1.98 -11.62
N ALA A 156 -4.84 -3.16 -11.72
CA ALA A 156 -4.14 -4.43 -11.57
C ALA A 156 -3.43 -4.74 -12.90
N LEU A 157 -2.11 -4.58 -12.94
CA LEU A 157 -1.37 -4.57 -14.21
C LEU A 157 -0.96 -5.96 -14.66
N ALA A 158 -0.35 -6.73 -13.78
CA ALA A 158 0.25 -8.00 -14.13
C ALA A 158 0.38 -8.91 -12.91
N CYS A 159 0.64 -10.17 -13.19
CA CYS A 159 0.93 -11.17 -12.19
C CYS A 159 2.22 -11.89 -12.54
N GLY A 160 2.98 -12.27 -11.51
CA GLY A 160 4.26 -12.93 -11.72
C GLY A 160 4.90 -13.35 -10.41
N THR A 161 6.22 -13.48 -10.44
CA THR A 161 7.03 -13.82 -9.29
C THR A 161 7.72 -12.57 -8.76
N LEU A 162 7.75 -12.40 -7.44
CA LEU A 162 8.49 -11.36 -6.74
C LEU A 162 9.54 -11.98 -5.82
N SER A 163 10.79 -11.54 -5.96
CA SER A 163 11.86 -11.82 -5.00
C SER A 163 12.11 -10.61 -4.10
N VAL A 164 12.09 -10.81 -2.79
CA VAL A 164 12.41 -9.82 -1.74
C VAL A 164 13.32 -10.50 -0.70
N PRO A 165 13.92 -9.79 0.27
CA PRO A 165 14.75 -10.45 1.29
C PRO A 165 14.05 -11.59 2.05
N ALA A 166 12.73 -11.49 2.24
CA ALA A 166 11.95 -12.54 2.89
C ALA A 166 11.79 -13.84 2.08
N GLY A 167 12.17 -13.83 0.80
CA GLY A 167 12.06 -14.98 -0.10
C GLY A 167 11.44 -14.66 -1.44
N MET A 168 11.03 -15.71 -2.14
CA MET A 168 10.41 -15.63 -3.47
C MET A 168 8.93 -16.02 -3.38
N TYR A 169 8.06 -15.17 -3.93
CA TYR A 169 6.61 -15.36 -3.92
C TYR A 169 6.08 -15.46 -5.35
N GLY A 170 5.31 -16.50 -5.64
CA GLY A 170 4.60 -16.68 -6.91
C GLY A 170 3.14 -16.20 -6.82
N GLY A 171 2.52 -15.92 -7.96
CA GLY A 171 1.15 -15.42 -8.01
C GLY A 171 0.99 -13.99 -7.48
N THR A 172 2.09 -13.24 -7.39
CA THR A 172 2.10 -11.87 -6.89
C THR A 172 1.44 -10.93 -7.90
N MET A 173 0.44 -10.18 -7.45
CA MET A 173 -0.28 -9.18 -8.25
C MET A 173 0.38 -7.80 -8.13
N LEU A 174 0.74 -7.19 -9.26
CA LEU A 174 1.17 -5.80 -9.33
C LEU A 174 -0.03 -4.88 -9.50
N ILE A 175 -0.23 -3.98 -8.56
CA ILE A 175 -1.27 -2.95 -8.61
C ILE A 175 -0.60 -1.58 -8.67
N ARG A 176 -1.03 -0.75 -9.62
CA ARG A 176 -0.70 0.68 -9.64
C ARG A 176 -1.86 1.47 -9.05
N SER A 177 -1.57 2.29 -8.06
CA SER A 177 -2.45 3.38 -7.63
C SER A 177 -1.93 4.69 -8.21
N THR A 178 -2.83 5.53 -8.69
CA THR A 178 -2.56 6.92 -9.06
C THR A 178 -3.48 7.79 -8.23
N LEU A 179 -2.90 8.69 -7.43
CA LEU A 179 -3.63 9.63 -6.59
C LEU A 179 -3.46 11.03 -7.16
N HIS A 180 -4.57 11.75 -7.30
CA HIS A 180 -4.62 13.15 -7.68
C HIS A 180 -5.27 13.94 -6.55
N GLY A 181 -4.48 14.78 -5.88
CA GLY A 181 -4.96 15.70 -4.85
C GLY A 181 -5.35 17.05 -5.44
N LEU A 182 -6.55 17.48 -5.12
CA LEU A 182 -7.10 18.80 -5.38
C LEU A 182 -7.30 19.48 -4.03
N SER A 183 -6.34 20.32 -3.64
CA SER A 183 -6.43 21.09 -2.39
C SER A 183 -7.25 22.35 -2.61
N ASP A 184 -8.09 22.70 -1.64
CA ASP A 184 -8.85 23.96 -1.65
C ASP A 184 -7.95 25.20 -1.41
N GLN A 185 -6.71 24.99 -0.93
CA GLN A 185 -5.77 26.06 -0.51
C GLN A 185 -4.37 25.93 -1.12
N GLY A 186 -4.13 24.88 -1.91
CA GLY A 186 -2.80 24.52 -2.42
C GLY A 186 -2.78 24.19 -3.91
N ARG A 187 -1.58 23.89 -4.43
CA ARG A 187 -1.43 23.44 -5.83
C ARG A 187 -1.87 21.98 -5.96
N PRO A 188 -2.54 21.61 -7.07
CA PRO A 188 -2.86 20.22 -7.33
C PRO A 188 -1.58 19.39 -7.39
N TRP A 189 -1.67 18.15 -6.94
CA TRP A 189 -0.55 17.22 -6.93
C TRP A 189 -0.96 15.84 -7.41
N SER A 190 0.00 15.07 -7.91
CA SER A 190 -0.20 13.67 -8.25
C SER A 190 0.94 12.79 -7.76
N VAL A 191 0.63 11.56 -7.36
CA VAL A 191 1.62 10.51 -7.11
C VAL A 191 1.12 9.19 -7.69
N PHE A 192 2.03 8.29 -8.04
CA PHE A 192 1.68 6.90 -8.25
C PHE A 192 2.50 5.99 -7.36
N THR A 193 1.84 4.96 -6.88
CA THR A 193 2.45 3.90 -6.10
C THR A 193 2.18 2.57 -6.77
N TYR A 194 3.24 1.77 -6.93
CA TYR A 194 3.14 0.38 -7.33
C TYR A 194 3.22 -0.48 -6.08
N TYR A 195 2.26 -1.38 -5.88
CA TYR A 195 2.23 -2.34 -4.79
C TYR A 195 2.25 -3.76 -5.36
N TRP A 196 2.99 -4.64 -4.71
CA TRP A 196 3.02 -6.06 -5.02
C TRP A 196 2.34 -6.84 -3.90
N LEU A 197 1.17 -7.41 -4.20
CA LEU A 197 0.40 -8.24 -3.29
C LEU A 197 0.69 -9.72 -3.56
N SER A 198 1.34 -10.40 -2.61
CA SER A 198 1.64 -11.82 -2.70
C SER A 198 0.65 -12.66 -1.89
N PRO A 199 0.17 -13.79 -2.44
CA PRO A 199 -0.66 -14.74 -1.70
C PRO A 199 -0.01 -15.20 -0.38
N GLY A 200 -0.80 -15.28 0.69
CA GLY A 200 -0.38 -15.67 2.03
C GLY A 200 0.42 -14.62 2.80
N VAL A 201 0.77 -13.49 2.18
CA VAL A 201 1.62 -12.44 2.77
C VAL A 201 0.99 -11.05 2.69
N GLY A 202 0.29 -10.74 1.59
CA GLY A 202 -0.23 -9.40 1.31
C GLY A 202 0.83 -8.52 0.68
N GLU A 203 0.88 -7.23 1.04
CA GLU A 203 1.88 -6.31 0.49
C GLU A 203 3.31 -6.75 0.84
N SER A 204 4.02 -7.24 -0.16
CA SER A 204 5.40 -7.73 -0.06
C SER A 204 6.42 -6.68 -0.50
N ALA A 205 6.00 -5.73 -1.33
CA ALA A 205 6.78 -4.57 -1.72
C ALA A 205 5.86 -3.43 -2.17
N TRP A 206 6.34 -2.20 -2.09
CA TRP A 206 5.73 -1.07 -2.78
C TRP A 206 6.75 0.02 -3.09
N ILE A 207 6.55 0.76 -4.18
CA ILE A 207 7.36 1.92 -4.57
C ILE A 207 6.46 3.10 -4.90
N THR A 208 6.76 4.26 -4.34
CA THR A 208 6.00 5.50 -4.56
C THR A 208 6.87 6.48 -5.34
N SER A 209 6.28 7.12 -6.35
CA SER A 209 6.94 8.14 -7.16
C SER A 209 7.24 9.39 -6.35
N GLN A 210 8.02 10.30 -6.94
CA GLN A 210 8.03 11.68 -6.49
C GLN A 210 6.69 12.36 -6.78
N VAL A 211 6.42 13.46 -6.08
CA VAL A 211 5.24 14.29 -6.33
C VAL A 211 5.33 14.87 -7.74
N ASN A 212 4.22 14.79 -8.47
CA ASN A 212 4.06 15.23 -9.86
C ASN A 212 4.96 14.50 -10.87
N GLU A 213 5.44 13.30 -10.54
CA GLU A 213 6.13 12.44 -11.51
C GLU A 213 5.22 12.17 -12.72
N GLN A 214 5.79 12.23 -13.92
CA GLN A 214 5.09 12.05 -15.19
C GLN A 214 5.45 10.71 -15.85
N GLN A 215 6.61 10.16 -15.49
CA GLN A 215 7.10 8.90 -16.05
C GLN A 215 6.41 7.72 -15.38
N ARG A 216 5.67 6.93 -16.17
CA ARG A 216 5.04 5.69 -15.70
C ARG A 216 6.07 4.75 -15.06
N LEU A 217 7.26 4.65 -15.64
CA LEU A 217 8.41 3.94 -15.08
C LEU A 217 9.46 4.96 -14.61
N PHE A 218 9.30 5.43 -13.39
CA PHE A 218 10.23 6.38 -12.77
C PHE A 218 11.49 5.68 -12.28
N ARG A 219 12.59 6.43 -12.20
CA ARG A 219 13.90 5.91 -11.78
C ARG A 219 14.24 6.20 -10.32
N ARG A 220 13.52 7.12 -9.69
CA ARG A 220 13.76 7.55 -8.30
C ARG A 220 12.47 7.52 -7.50
N ALA A 221 12.40 6.63 -6.52
CA ALA A 221 11.27 6.50 -5.61
C ALA A 221 11.41 7.47 -4.45
N SER A 222 10.32 8.12 -4.06
CA SER A 222 10.27 8.86 -2.79
C SER A 222 10.30 7.88 -1.61
N ASN A 223 9.59 6.76 -1.75
CA ASN A 223 9.50 5.72 -0.75
C ASN A 223 9.52 4.35 -1.44
N PHE A 224 10.19 3.38 -0.83
CA PHE A 224 10.35 2.01 -1.29
C PHE A 224 10.35 1.09 -0.06
N PHE A 225 9.35 0.21 0.01
CA PHE A 225 9.28 -0.87 0.97
C PHE A 225 9.53 -2.22 0.33
N ARG A 226 10.24 -3.09 1.05
CA ARG A 226 10.43 -4.49 0.68
C ARG A 226 10.43 -5.37 1.93
N LEU A 227 9.68 -6.46 1.90
CA LEU A 227 9.53 -7.37 3.03
C LEU A 227 10.87 -7.96 3.45
N LYS A 228 11.16 -7.94 4.75
CA LYS A 228 12.39 -8.48 5.33
C LYS A 228 12.16 -9.91 5.81
N GLU A 229 13.25 -10.67 5.93
CA GLU A 229 13.23 -12.00 6.51
C GLU A 229 12.66 -11.98 7.95
N SER A 230 11.66 -12.83 8.21
CA SER A 230 11.18 -13.08 9.57
C SER A 230 12.26 -13.83 10.33
N LYS A 231 12.75 -13.26 11.44
CA LYS A 231 13.60 -13.97 12.39
C LYS A 231 12.80 -15.04 13.13
#